data_AF-R7PA00-F1
#
_entry.id   AF-R7PA00-F1
#
_cell.length_a   1.000
_cell.length_b   1.000
_cell.length_c   1.000
_cell.angle_alpha   90.00
_cell.angle_beta   90.00
_cell.angle_gamma   90.00
#
_symmetry.space_group_name_H-M   'P 1'
#
loop_
_entity.id
_entity.type
_entity.pdbx_description
1 polymer ?
#
loop_
_entity_poly.entity_id
_entity_poly.type
_entity_poly.pdbx_seq_one_letter_code
_entity_poly.pdbx_strand_id
1 'polypeptide(L)'
;MKAKSLMIVALAAFCCLGTQARSKKKSTVKPVVAAAADVKPVPADSFSYAMGVAQGQSLKQYIVQREGVDTTYMAEFIKGLNAQVSEAEVKKQVAYTAGLRIQQMNREQVLPQVNKQVTGKADTTFLQLDKLNEGLTQVLNGQKGALTQEEALKLLERQSEYFMNTLKMANADYLTKNAKNKGVKTEKNGLQYKVLTKGNGALPTDTAEVEVNYEGRLIDGTVFDSSYKRGKAATFKVNQVIKGWQQALKMMPVGSTWELYIPYDLAYGERGTRDIPPYSTLIFKVELLGIKDAKAAEAKTAEPAGAAQTK
;
A
#
# COMPACT_ATOMS: atom_id res chain seq x y z
N MET A 1 -0.77 30.82 -6.34
CA MET A 1 -1.35 29.78 -5.46
C MET A 1 -2.85 30.02 -5.37
N LYS A 2 -3.66 29.21 -6.05
CA LYS A 2 -5.13 29.29 -5.95
C LYS A 2 -5.60 28.12 -5.10
N ALA A 3 -5.95 28.41 -3.86
CA ALA A 3 -6.78 27.52 -3.05
C ALA A 3 -8.17 27.47 -3.69
N LYS A 4 -8.68 26.27 -3.96
CA LYS A 4 -10.11 25.91 -4.04
C LYS A 4 -10.26 24.45 -4.46
N SER A 5 -10.50 23.59 -3.49
CA SER A 5 -11.38 22.43 -3.64
C SER A 5 -11.89 22.02 -2.26
N LEU A 6 -12.71 22.88 -1.68
CA LEU A 6 -13.90 22.35 -1.03
C LEU A 6 -14.76 21.81 -2.18
N MET A 7 -14.97 20.50 -2.23
CA MET A 7 -16.14 19.97 -2.93
C MET A 7 -17.37 20.52 -2.20
N ILE A 8 -17.84 21.68 -2.66
CA ILE A 8 -19.24 22.04 -2.50
C ILE A 8 -19.98 20.95 -3.27
N VAL A 9 -20.64 20.04 -2.57
CA VAL A 9 -21.71 19.22 -3.15
C VAL A 9 -22.84 20.20 -3.44
N ALA A 10 -22.68 20.96 -4.53
CA ALA A 10 -23.75 21.67 -5.17
C ALA A 10 -24.58 20.56 -5.82
N LEU A 11 -25.60 20.11 -5.09
CA LEU A 11 -26.66 19.28 -5.64
C LEU A 11 -27.58 20.18 -6.49
N ALA A 12 -26.97 20.82 -7.50
CA ALA A 12 -27.68 21.34 -8.64
C ALA A 12 -27.88 20.14 -9.57
N ALA A 13 -29.03 19.48 -9.43
CA ALA A 13 -29.59 18.71 -10.52
C ALA A 13 -29.87 19.67 -11.68
N PHE A 14 -28.84 19.95 -12.48
CA PHE A 14 -29.04 20.41 -13.84
C PHE A 14 -29.75 19.27 -14.54
N CYS A 15 -31.07 19.40 -14.71
CA CYS A 15 -31.81 18.59 -15.66
C CYS A 15 -31.03 18.57 -16.97
N CYS A 16 -30.59 17.38 -17.38
CA CYS A 16 -30.06 17.15 -18.71
C CYS A 16 -31.12 17.51 -19.75
N LEU A 17 -31.13 18.76 -20.22
CA LEU A 17 -31.59 19.04 -21.58
C LEU A 17 -30.45 18.62 -22.50
N GLY A 18 -30.51 17.36 -22.94
CA GLY A 18 -29.57 16.83 -23.91
C GLY A 18 -29.69 17.58 -25.23
N THR A 19 -28.71 18.42 -25.56
CA THR A 19 -28.49 18.87 -26.93
C THR A 19 -27.54 17.87 -27.62
N GLN A 20 -28.06 16.70 -27.99
CA GLN A 20 -27.38 15.89 -28.99
C GLN A 20 -27.60 16.52 -30.38
N ALA A 21 -26.57 17.21 -30.88
CA ALA A 21 -26.48 17.54 -32.29
C ALA A 21 -26.25 16.24 -33.09
N ARG A 22 -27.33 15.62 -33.57
CA ARG A 22 -27.29 14.45 -34.45
C ARG A 22 -27.27 14.89 -35.92
N SER A 23 -26.31 14.38 -36.68
CA SER A 23 -26.12 14.70 -38.10
C SER A 23 -27.36 14.31 -38.94
N LYS A 24 -27.68 15.16 -39.92
CA LYS A 24 -28.86 15.03 -40.79
C LYS A 24 -28.73 13.83 -41.73
N LYS A 25 -29.38 12.70 -41.40
CA LYS A 25 -29.87 11.74 -42.40
C LYS A 25 -31.40 11.87 -42.45
N LYS A 26 -31.93 12.33 -43.59
CA LYS A 26 -33.37 12.47 -43.82
C LYS A 26 -34.03 11.09 -43.85
N SER A 27 -34.65 10.69 -42.76
CA SER A 27 -35.63 9.60 -42.71
C SER A 27 -37.02 10.23 -42.63
N THR A 28 -37.84 10.00 -43.65
CA THR A 28 -39.24 10.42 -43.72
C THR A 28 -40.09 9.45 -42.90
N VAL A 29 -40.06 9.59 -41.58
CA VAL A 29 -41.09 9.05 -40.69
C VAL A 29 -41.75 10.26 -40.04
N LYS A 30 -43.05 10.46 -40.28
CA LYS A 30 -43.84 11.50 -39.60
C LYS A 30 -43.70 11.28 -38.08
N PRO A 31 -43.30 12.30 -37.29
CA PRO A 31 -43.29 12.16 -35.86
C PRO A 31 -44.74 12.01 -35.40
N VAL A 32 -45.09 10.84 -34.88
CA VAL A 32 -46.29 10.68 -34.06
C VAL A 32 -45.95 11.35 -32.73
N VAL A 33 -46.18 12.66 -32.65
CA VAL A 33 -46.17 13.38 -31.38
C VAL A 33 -47.40 12.86 -30.65
N ALA A 34 -47.20 11.90 -29.74
CA ALA A 34 -48.23 11.56 -28.78
C ALA A 34 -48.68 12.87 -28.12
N ALA A 35 -49.99 13.16 -28.14
CA ALA A 35 -50.53 14.35 -27.50
C ALA A 35 -49.94 14.43 -26.09
N ALA A 36 -49.22 15.53 -25.80
CA ALA A 36 -48.68 15.75 -24.47
C ALA A 36 -49.86 15.69 -23.52
N ALA A 37 -49.89 14.68 -22.65
CA ALA A 37 -50.90 14.60 -21.61
C ALA A 37 -50.90 15.94 -20.84
N ASP A 38 -52.08 16.43 -20.48
CA ASP A 38 -52.25 17.70 -19.78
C ASP A 38 -51.76 17.56 -18.33
N VAL A 39 -50.44 17.49 -18.15
CA VAL A 39 -49.77 17.26 -16.87
C VAL A 39 -49.63 18.60 -16.16
N LYS A 40 -50.37 18.77 -15.06
CA LYS A 40 -50.29 19.96 -14.21
C LYS A 40 -49.02 19.91 -13.35
N PRO A 41 -48.37 21.06 -13.08
CA PRO A 41 -47.23 21.11 -12.18
C PRO A 41 -47.66 20.73 -10.75
N VAL A 42 -46.79 20.02 -10.04
CA VAL A 42 -46.95 19.75 -8.61
C VAL A 42 -46.53 20.98 -7.78
N PRO A 43 -47.16 21.23 -6.61
CA PRO A 43 -46.74 22.29 -5.69
C PRO A 43 -45.28 22.14 -5.25
N ALA A 44 -44.60 23.27 -5.04
CA ALA A 44 -43.16 23.29 -4.74
C ALA A 44 -42.81 22.59 -3.43
N ASP A 45 -43.63 22.73 -2.39
CA ASP A 45 -43.47 22.04 -1.10
C ASP A 45 -43.55 20.52 -1.24
N SER A 46 -44.55 20.03 -1.99
CA SER A 46 -44.78 18.62 -2.27
C SER A 46 -43.65 18.03 -3.12
N PHE A 47 -43.18 18.78 -4.13
CA PHE A 47 -42.05 18.39 -4.95
C PHE A 47 -40.74 18.35 -4.16
N SER A 48 -40.45 19.39 -3.37
CA SER A 48 -39.26 19.44 -2.50
C SER A 48 -39.24 18.33 -1.47
N TYR A 49 -40.37 18.03 -0.84
CA TYR A 49 -40.51 16.90 0.08
C TYR A 49 -40.25 15.56 -0.62
N ALA A 50 -40.90 15.32 -1.77
CA ALA A 50 -40.70 14.10 -2.56
C ALA A 50 -39.24 13.92 -3.00
N MET A 51 -38.57 15.00 -3.39
CA MET A 51 -37.14 15.00 -3.72
C MET A 51 -36.27 14.63 -2.51
N GLY A 52 -36.60 15.12 -1.31
CA GLY A 52 -35.92 14.74 -0.07
C GLY A 52 -36.08 13.25 0.25
N VAL A 53 -37.32 12.73 0.17
CA VAL A 53 -37.63 11.31 0.39
C VAL A 53 -36.86 10.42 -0.60
N ALA A 54 -36.86 10.77 -1.88
CA ALA A 54 -36.18 10.01 -2.93
C ALA A 54 -34.66 9.93 -2.70
N GLN A 55 -34.05 10.98 -2.16
CA GLN A 55 -32.60 11.05 -1.93
C GLN A 55 -32.17 10.56 -0.54
N GLY A 56 -33.08 10.47 0.45
CA GLY A 56 -32.72 10.12 1.82
C GLY A 56 -32.05 8.75 1.96
N GLN A 57 -32.43 7.78 1.12
CA GLN A 57 -31.83 6.44 1.14
C GLN A 57 -30.37 6.43 0.67
N SER A 58 -30.04 7.12 -0.43
CA SER A 58 -28.67 7.23 -0.92
C SER A 58 -27.82 8.10 0.01
N LEU A 59 -28.42 9.14 0.61
CA LEU A 59 -27.76 10.00 1.57
C LEU A 59 -27.28 9.22 2.80
N LYS A 60 -28.09 8.30 3.34
CA LYS A 60 -27.68 7.47 4.49
C LYS A 60 -26.42 6.64 4.20
N GLN A 61 -26.33 6.06 3.01
CA GLN A 61 -25.13 5.30 2.62
C GLN A 61 -23.94 6.24 2.46
N TYR A 62 -24.14 7.40 1.83
CA TYR A 62 -23.09 8.40 1.65
C TYR A 62 -22.51 8.88 2.99
N ILE A 63 -23.34 9.29 3.95
CA ILE A 63 -22.84 9.86 5.21
C ILE A 63 -22.08 8.83 6.07
N VAL A 64 -22.48 7.57 6.03
CA VAL A 64 -21.76 6.50 6.74
C VAL A 64 -20.44 6.18 6.03
N GLN A 65 -20.46 6.03 4.69
CA GLN A 65 -19.29 5.56 3.95
C GLN A 65 -18.26 6.64 3.58
N ARG A 66 -18.71 7.88 3.37
CA ARG A 66 -17.89 8.99 2.88
C ARG A 66 -17.60 10.02 3.97
N GLU A 67 -18.61 10.37 4.76
CA GLU A 67 -18.44 11.35 5.85
C GLU A 67 -18.02 10.70 7.19
N GLY A 68 -18.09 9.37 7.28
CA GLY A 68 -17.69 8.62 8.48
C GLY A 68 -18.63 8.81 9.67
N VAL A 69 -19.88 9.21 9.44
CA VAL A 69 -20.86 9.39 10.50
C VAL A 69 -21.26 8.02 11.07
N ASP A 70 -20.94 7.78 12.34
CA ASP A 70 -21.47 6.65 13.09
C ASP A 70 -22.98 6.81 13.26
N THR A 71 -23.72 5.78 12.89
CA THR A 71 -25.19 5.77 12.92
C THR A 71 -25.79 5.99 14.30
N THR A 72 -25.03 5.72 15.38
CA THR A 72 -25.40 6.01 16.76
C THR A 72 -25.63 7.51 16.98
N TYR A 73 -24.94 8.36 16.22
CA TYR A 73 -25.01 9.82 16.32
C TYR A 73 -25.75 10.47 15.14
N MET A 74 -26.57 9.70 14.40
CA MET A 74 -27.33 10.20 13.25
C MET A 74 -28.26 11.38 13.61
N ALA A 75 -28.76 11.41 14.84
CA ALA A 75 -29.57 12.52 15.34
C ALA A 75 -28.83 13.86 15.28
N GLU A 76 -27.53 13.89 15.56
CA GLU A 76 -26.71 15.11 15.47
C GLU A 76 -26.53 15.56 14.02
N PHE A 77 -26.35 14.62 13.09
CA PHE A 77 -26.33 14.93 11.66
C PHE A 77 -27.64 15.56 11.20
N ILE A 78 -28.79 15.00 11.60
CA ILE A 78 -30.12 15.53 11.25
C ILE A 78 -30.33 16.92 11.87
N LYS A 79 -29.89 17.15 13.12
CA LYS A 79 -29.91 18.47 13.74
C LYS A 79 -29.12 19.47 12.89
N GLY A 80 -27.91 19.10 12.46
CA GLY A 80 -27.07 19.93 11.59
C GLY A 80 -27.72 20.26 10.25
N LEU A 81 -28.36 19.27 9.60
CA LEU A 81 -29.05 19.46 8.31
C LEU A 81 -30.19 20.50 8.39
N ASN A 82 -30.84 20.61 9.55
CA ASN A 82 -31.96 21.51 9.78
C ASN A 82 -31.57 22.78 10.57
N ALA A 83 -30.28 22.95 10.89
CA ALA A 83 -29.84 24.05 11.73
C ALA A 83 -29.88 25.39 10.98
N GLN A 84 -30.42 26.42 11.63
CA GLN A 84 -30.32 27.81 11.17
C GLN A 84 -29.20 28.51 11.93
N VAL A 85 -27.97 28.32 11.47
CA VAL A 85 -26.76 28.90 12.08
C VAL A 85 -26.20 30.04 11.25
N SER A 86 -25.59 31.02 11.91
CA SER A 86 -24.91 32.12 11.21
C SER A 86 -23.69 31.61 10.45
N GLU A 87 -23.30 32.31 9.38
CA GLU A 87 -22.10 31.97 8.60
C GLU A 87 -20.83 31.92 9.47
N ALA A 88 -20.74 32.83 10.46
CA ALA A 88 -19.63 32.86 11.40
C ALA A 88 -19.56 31.58 12.25
N GLU A 89 -20.71 31.06 12.69
CA GLU A 89 -20.78 29.83 13.47
C GLU A 89 -20.42 28.59 12.63
N VAL A 90 -20.88 28.53 11.38
CA VAL A 90 -20.47 27.49 10.43
C VAL A 90 -18.95 27.49 10.25
N LYS A 91 -18.33 28.66 10.06
CA LYS A 91 -16.87 28.77 9.91
C LYS A 91 -16.11 28.26 11.15
N LYS A 92 -16.60 28.55 12.36
CA LYS A 92 -16.01 28.04 13.60
C LYS A 92 -16.11 26.52 13.69
N GLN A 93 -17.28 25.95 13.39
CA GLN A 93 -17.49 24.50 13.40
C GLN A 93 -16.61 23.79 12.36
N VAL A 94 -16.46 24.37 11.17
CA VAL A 94 -15.54 23.86 10.13
C VAL A 94 -14.11 23.84 10.63
N ALA A 95 -13.63 24.94 11.25
CA ALA A 95 -12.27 25.02 11.79
C ALA A 95 -12.03 23.98 12.90
N TYR A 96 -12.96 23.88 13.86
CA TYR A 96 -12.87 22.92 14.96
C TYR A 96 -12.86 21.46 14.46
N THR A 97 -13.78 21.13 13.55
CA THR A 97 -13.88 19.78 13.00
C THR A 97 -12.65 19.42 12.16
N ALA A 98 -12.06 20.38 11.43
CA ALA A 98 -10.80 20.16 10.72
C ALA A 98 -9.65 19.81 11.69
N GLY A 99 -9.59 20.50 12.84
CA GLY A 99 -8.65 20.17 13.92
C GLY A 99 -8.82 18.75 14.45
N LEU A 100 -10.07 18.34 14.72
CA LEU A 100 -10.38 16.97 15.16
C LEU A 100 -9.96 15.92 14.14
N ARG A 101 -10.21 16.16 12.84
CA ARG A 101 -9.81 15.23 11.77
C ARG A 101 -8.30 15.05 11.69
N ILE A 102 -7.54 16.15 11.76
CA ILE A 102 -6.07 16.09 11.76
C ILE A 102 -5.57 15.36 13.00
N GLN A 103 -6.13 15.65 14.17
CA GLN A 103 -5.78 14.97 15.42
C GLN A 103 -6.05 13.47 15.33
N GLN A 104 -7.19 13.06 14.78
CA GLN A 104 -7.54 11.67 14.57
C GLN A 104 -6.57 10.99 13.60
N MET A 105 -6.29 11.61 12.45
CA MET A 105 -5.30 11.12 11.49
C MET A 105 -3.92 10.96 12.14
N ASN A 106 -3.48 11.93 12.94
CA ASN A 106 -2.20 11.85 13.64
C ASN A 106 -2.18 10.69 14.64
N ARG A 107 -3.24 10.52 15.43
CA ARG A 107 -3.36 9.47 16.43
C ARG A 107 -3.45 8.06 15.83
N GLU A 108 -4.23 7.89 14.77
CA GLU A 108 -4.57 6.57 14.24
C GLU A 108 -3.64 6.11 13.13
N GLN A 109 -3.03 7.05 12.39
CA GLN A 109 -2.21 6.74 11.22
C GLN A 109 -0.77 7.18 11.41
N VAL A 110 -0.53 8.48 11.62
CA VAL A 110 0.83 9.05 11.58
C VAL A 110 1.70 8.51 12.71
N LEU A 111 1.27 8.64 13.97
CA LEU A 111 2.08 8.21 15.12
C LEU A 111 2.35 6.71 15.12
N PRO A 112 1.33 5.83 15.03
CA PRO A 112 1.55 4.39 15.01
C PRO A 112 2.50 3.95 13.88
N GLN A 113 2.36 4.55 12.70
CA GLN A 113 3.20 4.21 11.55
C GLN A 113 4.65 4.64 11.77
N VAL A 114 4.89 5.90 12.12
CA VAL A 114 6.24 6.43 12.33
C VAL A 114 6.93 5.70 13.47
N ASN A 115 6.24 5.50 14.58
CA ASN A 115 6.82 4.84 15.75
C ASN A 115 7.12 3.38 15.45
N LYS A 116 6.21 2.67 14.78
CA LYS A 116 6.45 1.26 14.39
C LYS A 116 7.62 1.14 13.43
N GLN A 117 7.77 2.06 12.48
CA GLN A 117 8.90 2.04 11.55
C GLN A 117 10.23 2.24 12.27
N VAL A 118 10.26 3.05 13.33
CA VAL A 118 11.50 3.39 14.02
C VAL A 118 11.85 2.42 15.15
N THR A 119 10.88 2.06 15.99
CA THR A 119 11.11 1.28 17.21
C THR A 119 10.65 -0.17 17.10
N GLY A 120 10.01 -0.54 15.98
CA GLY A 120 9.28 -1.80 15.84
C GLY A 120 7.93 -1.83 16.58
N LYS A 121 7.60 -0.78 17.34
CA LYS A 121 6.38 -0.69 18.16
C LYS A 121 5.55 0.53 17.80
N ALA A 122 4.23 0.40 17.84
CA ALA A 122 3.29 1.50 17.59
C ALA A 122 3.09 2.43 18.80
N ASP A 123 3.86 2.28 19.88
CA ASP A 123 3.76 3.07 21.12
C ASP A 123 4.37 4.47 20.95
N THR A 124 4.33 5.33 21.98
CA THR A 124 4.79 6.73 21.91
C THR A 124 6.28 6.92 22.17
N THR A 125 7.10 5.88 22.05
CA THR A 125 8.54 5.94 22.40
C THR A 125 9.33 6.89 21.49
N PHE A 126 8.89 7.09 20.24
CA PHE A 126 9.58 7.94 19.28
C PHE A 126 8.87 9.29 19.05
N LEU A 127 7.61 9.27 18.59
CA LEU A 127 6.78 10.46 18.38
C LEU A 127 5.64 10.52 19.40
N GLN A 128 5.49 11.67 20.06
CA GLN A 128 4.49 11.91 21.10
C GLN A 128 3.46 12.94 20.61
N LEU A 129 2.16 12.64 20.79
CA LEU A 129 1.06 13.41 20.18
C LEU A 129 0.92 14.80 20.79
N ASP A 130 1.05 14.89 22.11
CA ASP A 130 0.98 16.14 22.86
C ASP A 130 2.08 17.11 22.41
N LYS A 131 3.32 16.62 22.26
CA LYS A 131 4.45 17.44 21.79
C LYS A 131 4.36 17.82 20.32
N LEU A 132 3.87 16.92 19.46
CA LEU A 132 3.57 17.26 18.08
C LEU A 132 2.52 18.38 18.01
N ASN A 133 1.44 18.27 18.78
CA ASN A 133 0.39 19.29 18.82
C ASN A 133 0.89 20.61 19.42
N GLU A 134 1.73 20.58 20.46
CA GLU A 134 2.36 21.77 21.04
C GLU A 134 3.12 22.57 19.97
N GLY A 135 3.95 21.90 19.17
CA GLY A 135 4.67 22.54 18.06
C GLY A 135 3.75 23.08 16.96
N LEU A 136 2.71 22.33 16.56
CA LEU A 136 1.73 22.79 15.57
C LEU A 136 0.95 24.02 16.07
N THR A 137 0.49 24.00 17.32
CA THR A 137 -0.26 25.09 17.94
C THR A 137 0.59 26.35 18.08
N GLN A 138 1.86 26.22 18.46
CA GLN A 138 2.81 27.34 18.53
C GLN A 138 2.88 28.09 17.19
N VAL A 139 3.06 27.35 16.08
CA VAL A 139 3.16 27.95 14.74
C VAL A 139 1.83 28.58 14.32
N LEU A 140 0.70 27.89 14.53
CA LEU A 140 -0.63 28.39 14.14
C LEU A 140 -1.04 29.64 14.92
N ASN A 141 -0.61 29.77 16.18
CA ASN A 141 -0.84 30.96 17.01
C ASN A 141 0.15 32.10 16.71
N GLY A 142 1.08 31.94 15.77
CA GLY A 142 2.12 32.92 15.50
C GLY A 142 3.07 33.16 16.67
N GLN A 143 3.15 32.22 17.60
CA GLN A 143 4.02 32.32 18.77
C GLN A 143 5.47 32.07 18.36
N LYS A 144 6.36 32.97 18.75
CA LYS A 144 7.79 32.65 18.80
C LYS A 144 7.97 31.66 19.94
N GLY A 145 8.28 30.40 19.62
CA GLY A 145 8.64 29.42 20.64
C GLY A 145 10.11 29.10 20.63
N ALA A 146 10.45 28.00 21.30
CA ALA A 146 11.82 27.62 21.61
C ALA A 146 12.64 27.19 20.37
N LEU A 147 11.98 26.81 19.28
CA LEU A 147 12.61 26.42 18.02
C LEU A 147 12.08 27.26 16.87
N THR A 148 13.00 27.77 16.05
CA THR A 148 12.71 28.26 14.71
C THR A 148 12.40 27.10 13.76
N GLN A 149 11.78 27.40 12.62
CA GLN A 149 11.54 26.39 11.58
C GLN A 149 12.85 25.74 11.09
N GLU A 150 13.92 26.53 10.97
CA GLU A 150 15.23 26.02 10.54
C GLU A 150 15.84 25.06 11.59
N GLU A 151 15.80 25.43 12.87
CA GLU A 151 16.29 24.57 13.95
C GLU A 151 15.48 23.27 14.07
N ALA A 152 14.16 23.34 13.87
CA ALA A 152 13.31 22.16 13.83
C ALA A 152 13.69 21.23 12.66
N LEU A 153 13.93 21.76 11.47
CA LEU A 153 14.34 20.96 10.31
C LEU A 153 15.72 20.30 10.53
N LYS A 154 16.69 21.03 11.10
CA LYS A 154 17.99 20.48 11.47
C LYS A 154 17.87 19.35 12.50
N LEU A 155 16.98 19.49 13.48
CA LEU A 155 16.72 18.44 14.48
C LEU A 155 16.13 17.19 13.83
N LEU A 156 15.17 17.35 12.92
CA LEU A 156 14.55 16.24 12.19
C LEU A 156 15.55 15.53 11.28
N GLU A 157 16.40 16.28 10.58
CA GLU A 157 17.48 15.74 9.74
C GLU A 157 18.46 14.91 10.58
N ARG A 158 18.96 15.48 11.68
CA ARG A 158 19.85 14.76 12.61
C ARG A 158 19.22 13.46 13.13
N GLN A 159 17.94 13.50 13.49
CA GLN A 159 17.23 12.32 13.97
C GLN A 159 17.07 11.26 12.87
N SER A 160 16.78 11.69 11.64
CA SER A 160 16.70 10.82 10.46
C SER A 160 18.05 10.16 10.17
N GLU A 161 19.14 10.93 10.15
CA GLU A 161 20.50 10.42 9.95
C GLU A 161 20.88 9.40 11.03
N TYR A 162 20.63 9.70 12.30
CA TYR A 162 20.87 8.78 13.41
C TYR A 162 20.14 7.45 13.19
N PHE A 163 18.86 7.51 12.82
CA PHE A 163 18.04 6.33 12.58
C PHE A 163 18.58 5.49 11.40
N MET A 164 18.85 6.13 10.27
CA MET A 164 19.37 5.47 9.06
C MET A 164 20.72 4.81 9.31
N ASN A 165 21.61 5.50 10.04
CA ASN A 165 22.92 4.96 10.43
C ASN A 165 22.77 3.77 11.39
N THR A 166 21.86 3.86 12.36
CA THR A 166 21.58 2.77 13.30
C THR A 166 21.06 1.53 12.57
N LEU A 167 20.11 1.68 11.65
CA LEU A 167 19.61 0.57 10.83
C LEU A 167 20.74 -0.04 9.97
N LYS A 168 21.51 0.80 9.28
CA LYS A 168 22.61 0.34 8.43
C LYS A 168 23.64 -0.46 9.22
N MET A 169 24.06 0.05 10.38
CA MET A 169 25.03 -0.62 11.25
C MET A 169 24.47 -1.93 11.81
N ALA A 170 23.24 -1.95 12.33
CA ALA A 170 22.64 -3.16 12.89
C ALA A 170 22.54 -4.30 11.86
N ASN A 171 22.16 -3.96 10.62
CA ASN A 171 22.06 -4.92 9.52
C ASN A 171 23.43 -5.41 9.04
N ALA A 172 24.42 -4.51 8.92
CA ALA A 172 25.79 -4.89 8.61
C ALA A 172 26.40 -5.81 9.69
N ASP A 173 26.24 -5.45 10.96
CA ASP A 173 26.70 -6.25 12.11
C ASP A 173 26.06 -7.63 12.14
N TYR A 174 24.76 -7.73 11.82
CA TYR A 174 24.07 -9.00 11.71
C TYR A 174 24.76 -9.90 10.69
N LEU A 175 25.02 -9.40 9.47
CA LEU A 175 25.70 -10.16 8.42
C LEU A 175 27.13 -10.54 8.81
N THR A 176 27.89 -9.64 9.43
CA THR A 176 29.25 -9.93 9.90
C THR A 176 29.26 -11.05 10.94
N LYS A 177 28.30 -11.06 11.87
CA LYS A 177 28.15 -12.13 12.86
C LYS A 177 27.68 -13.43 12.21
N ASN A 178 26.69 -13.35 11.33
CA ASN A 178 26.09 -14.50 10.68
C ASN A 178 27.08 -15.26 9.78
N ALA A 179 27.99 -14.55 9.11
CA ALA A 179 29.05 -15.16 8.30
C ALA A 179 29.94 -16.15 9.09
N LYS A 180 30.02 -16.01 10.41
CA LYS A 180 30.81 -16.88 11.29
C LYS A 180 30.04 -18.13 11.75
N ASN A 181 28.74 -18.20 11.48
CA ASN A 181 27.90 -19.31 11.89
C ASN A 181 28.21 -20.57 11.06
N LYS A 182 28.18 -21.73 11.72
CA LYS A 182 28.45 -23.02 11.06
C LYS A 182 27.48 -23.27 9.89
N GLY A 183 28.06 -23.55 8.73
CA GLY A 183 27.32 -23.88 7.50
C GLY A 183 26.85 -22.66 6.70
N VAL A 184 27.08 -21.44 7.19
CA VAL A 184 26.88 -20.22 6.40
C VAL A 184 28.06 -20.06 5.43
N LYS A 185 27.74 -19.77 4.17
CA LYS A 185 28.68 -19.42 3.12
C LYS A 185 28.41 -17.99 2.66
N THR A 186 29.46 -17.28 2.28
CA THR A 186 29.39 -15.88 1.83
C THR A 186 29.97 -15.76 0.42
N GLU A 187 29.18 -15.21 -0.48
CA GLU A 187 29.57 -14.90 -1.85
C GLU A 187 30.30 -13.56 -1.94
N LYS A 188 31.03 -13.33 -3.05
CA LYS A 188 31.85 -12.13 -3.24
C LYS A 188 31.07 -10.81 -3.15
N ASN A 189 29.79 -10.82 -3.52
CA ASN A 189 28.90 -9.67 -3.45
C ASN A 189 28.15 -9.57 -2.12
N GLY A 190 28.53 -10.35 -1.10
CA GLY A 190 27.96 -10.27 0.24
C GLY A 190 26.69 -11.10 0.46
N LEU A 191 26.13 -11.75 -0.57
CA LEU A 191 25.05 -12.73 -0.36
C LEU A 191 25.55 -13.85 0.56
N GLN A 192 24.82 -14.12 1.63
CA GLN A 192 25.10 -15.26 2.49
C GLN A 192 23.98 -16.29 2.36
N TYR A 193 24.32 -17.56 2.52
CA TYR A 193 23.33 -18.63 2.54
C TYR A 193 23.79 -19.82 3.37
N LYS A 194 22.82 -20.61 3.82
CA LYS A 194 23.01 -21.89 4.49
C LYS A 194 22.12 -22.93 3.82
N VAL A 195 22.72 -24.03 3.38
CA VAL A 195 21.99 -25.16 2.82
C VAL A 195 21.39 -25.96 3.97
N LEU A 196 20.06 -26.00 4.07
CA LEU A 196 19.35 -26.80 5.07
C LEU A 196 19.09 -28.21 4.55
N THR A 197 18.65 -28.31 3.30
CA THR A 197 18.45 -29.58 2.59
C THR A 197 18.94 -29.39 1.16
N LYS A 198 19.79 -30.30 0.70
CA LYS A 198 20.31 -30.28 -0.66
C LYS A 198 19.42 -31.14 -1.55
N GLY A 199 18.82 -30.53 -2.55
CA GLY A 199 18.10 -31.23 -3.60
C GLY A 199 19.06 -31.86 -4.62
N ASN A 200 18.49 -32.65 -5.52
CA ASN A 200 19.20 -33.37 -6.58
C ASN A 200 18.68 -33.04 -7.99
N GLY A 201 17.72 -32.12 -8.12
CA GLY A 201 17.17 -31.71 -9.41
C GLY A 201 18.02 -30.68 -10.14
N ALA A 202 17.54 -30.25 -11.31
CA ALA A 202 18.20 -29.29 -12.17
C ALA A 202 18.38 -27.90 -11.50
N LEU A 203 19.36 -27.14 -11.97
CA LEU A 203 19.55 -25.73 -11.59
C LEU A 203 18.69 -24.82 -12.49
N PRO A 204 17.93 -23.87 -11.93
CA PRO A 204 17.22 -22.85 -12.70
C PRO A 204 18.17 -22.00 -13.56
N THR A 205 17.69 -21.61 -14.76
CA THR A 205 18.36 -20.61 -15.62
C THR A 205 17.85 -19.20 -15.29
N ASP A 206 18.50 -18.16 -15.85
CA ASP A 206 18.13 -16.76 -15.61
C ASP A 206 16.68 -16.40 -15.95
N THR A 207 16.09 -17.09 -16.93
CA THR A 207 14.73 -16.85 -17.41
C THR A 207 13.74 -17.90 -16.94
N ALA A 208 14.19 -18.90 -16.19
CA ALA A 208 13.35 -19.99 -15.71
C ALA A 208 12.21 -19.46 -14.83
N GLU A 209 11.04 -20.08 -14.98
CA GLU A 209 9.93 -19.92 -14.06
C GLU A 209 10.01 -21.02 -12.99
N VAL A 210 10.20 -20.61 -11.73
CA VAL A 210 10.38 -21.50 -10.58
C VAL A 210 9.15 -21.49 -9.68
N GLU A 211 8.88 -22.63 -9.07
CA GLU A 211 7.87 -22.78 -8.02
C GLU A 211 8.57 -22.93 -6.66
N VAL A 212 8.16 -22.13 -5.69
CA VAL A 212 8.83 -22.06 -4.38
C VAL A 212 7.83 -21.96 -3.23
N ASN A 213 8.18 -22.57 -2.10
CA ASN A 213 7.70 -22.10 -0.80
C ASN A 213 8.78 -21.21 -0.18
N TYR A 214 8.36 -20.12 0.44
CA TYR A 214 9.25 -19.22 1.15
C TYR A 214 8.60 -18.48 2.31
N GLU A 215 9.45 -18.02 3.22
CA GLU A 215 9.15 -17.03 4.25
C GLU A 215 10.29 -16.02 4.34
N GLY A 216 9.94 -14.74 4.21
CA GLY A 216 10.84 -13.59 4.35
C GLY A 216 10.61 -12.87 5.67
N ARG A 217 11.70 -12.64 6.41
CA ARG A 217 11.70 -11.91 7.68
C ARG A 217 12.86 -10.93 7.78
N LEU A 218 12.67 -9.90 8.60
CA LEU A 218 13.74 -8.98 9.01
C LEU A 218 14.63 -9.62 10.09
N ILE A 219 15.76 -8.99 10.39
CA ILE A 219 16.73 -9.48 11.40
C ILE A 219 16.16 -9.54 12.83
N ASP A 220 15.08 -8.80 13.09
CA ASP A 220 14.34 -8.82 14.37
C ASP A 220 13.29 -9.94 14.44
N GLY A 221 13.12 -10.72 13.36
CA GLY A 221 12.13 -11.80 13.25
C GLY A 221 10.78 -11.39 12.66
N THR A 222 10.56 -10.10 12.37
CA THR A 222 9.32 -9.62 11.75
C THR A 222 9.14 -10.24 10.36
N VAL A 223 8.12 -11.09 10.21
CA VAL A 223 7.76 -11.71 8.92
C VAL A 223 7.00 -10.69 8.07
N PHE A 224 7.57 -10.32 6.92
CA PHE A 224 6.97 -9.37 5.99
C PHE A 224 6.26 -10.07 4.81
N ASP A 225 6.66 -11.31 4.48
CA ASP A 225 6.05 -12.07 3.39
C ASP A 225 6.20 -13.58 3.63
N SER A 226 5.15 -14.37 3.40
CA SER A 226 5.17 -15.82 3.61
C SER A 226 4.16 -16.53 2.72
N SER A 227 4.65 -17.42 1.85
CA SER A 227 3.80 -18.32 1.05
C SER A 227 3.05 -19.33 1.92
N TYR A 228 3.65 -19.76 3.04
CA TYR A 228 3.03 -20.68 4.00
C TYR A 228 1.79 -20.06 4.62
N LYS A 229 1.84 -18.78 5.00
CA LYS A 229 0.66 -18.04 5.51
C LYS A 229 -0.46 -17.92 4.48
N ARG A 230 -0.13 -17.92 3.18
CA ARG A 230 -1.12 -17.93 2.09
C ARG A 230 -1.65 -19.32 1.75
N GLY A 231 -1.05 -20.38 2.28
CA GLY A 231 -1.43 -21.76 2.01
C GLY A 231 -1.16 -22.24 0.59
N LYS A 232 -0.34 -21.51 -0.20
CA LYS A 232 0.00 -21.89 -1.57
C LYS A 232 1.41 -21.47 -1.96
N ALA A 233 2.08 -22.31 -2.73
CA ALA A 233 3.37 -22.02 -3.35
C ALA A 233 3.27 -20.78 -4.25
N ALA A 234 4.40 -20.10 -4.41
CA ALA A 234 4.52 -18.95 -5.29
C ALA A 234 5.32 -19.32 -6.55
N THR A 235 4.98 -18.67 -7.65
CA THR A 235 5.70 -18.82 -8.92
C THR A 235 6.39 -17.51 -9.26
N PHE A 236 7.68 -17.58 -9.61
CA PHE A 236 8.48 -16.42 -9.97
C PHE A 236 9.32 -16.71 -11.20
N LYS A 237 9.53 -15.70 -12.04
CA LYS A 237 10.64 -15.72 -13.01
C LYS A 237 11.91 -15.29 -12.31
N VAL A 238 12.99 -16.05 -12.50
CA VAL A 238 14.28 -15.80 -11.81
C VAL A 238 14.72 -14.35 -12.04
N ASN A 239 14.70 -13.83 -13.27
CA ASN A 239 15.07 -12.43 -13.56
C ASN A 239 14.10 -11.33 -13.08
N GLN A 240 12.99 -11.65 -12.43
CA GLN A 240 11.99 -10.69 -11.95
C GLN A 240 11.91 -10.57 -10.42
N VAL A 241 12.81 -11.26 -9.70
CA VAL A 241 12.95 -11.14 -8.24
C VAL A 241 14.17 -10.31 -7.87
N ILE A 242 14.34 -10.01 -6.58
CA ILE A 242 15.50 -9.25 -6.08
C ILE A 242 16.83 -9.92 -6.43
N LYS A 243 17.90 -9.13 -6.57
CA LYS A 243 19.23 -9.61 -7.03
C LYS A 243 19.77 -10.78 -6.20
N GLY A 244 19.55 -10.76 -4.88
CA GLY A 244 19.95 -11.85 -4.00
C GLY A 244 19.26 -13.18 -4.34
N TRP A 245 17.96 -13.14 -4.70
CA TRP A 245 17.23 -14.32 -5.16
C TRP A 245 17.69 -14.78 -6.54
N GLN A 246 17.91 -13.85 -7.48
CA GLN A 246 18.41 -14.16 -8.83
C GLN A 246 19.67 -15.02 -8.77
N GLN A 247 20.61 -14.66 -7.89
CA GLN A 247 21.84 -15.40 -7.71
C GLN A 247 21.60 -16.71 -6.94
N ALA A 248 20.89 -16.67 -5.82
CA ALA A 248 20.67 -17.85 -4.98
C ALA A 248 19.96 -18.98 -5.74
N LEU A 249 18.87 -18.67 -6.44
CA LEU A 249 18.06 -19.68 -7.15
C LEU A 249 18.89 -20.45 -8.18
N LYS A 250 19.81 -19.79 -8.89
CA LYS A 250 20.68 -20.43 -9.88
C LYS A 250 21.75 -21.36 -9.28
N MET A 251 21.99 -21.26 -7.97
CA MET A 251 22.90 -22.14 -7.23
C MET A 251 22.15 -23.23 -6.46
N MET A 252 20.82 -23.17 -6.43
CA MET A 252 19.94 -24.09 -5.69
C MET A 252 19.44 -25.20 -6.61
N PRO A 253 19.87 -26.46 -6.43
CA PRO A 253 19.24 -27.59 -7.09
C PRO A 253 17.76 -27.67 -6.71
N VAL A 254 16.88 -27.99 -7.67
CA VAL A 254 15.48 -28.29 -7.36
C VAL A 254 15.38 -29.38 -6.28
N GLY A 255 14.45 -29.20 -5.35
CA GLY A 255 14.29 -29.98 -4.11
C GLY A 255 15.12 -29.45 -2.93
N SER A 256 15.89 -28.37 -3.11
CA SER A 256 16.67 -27.78 -2.02
C SER A 256 15.82 -26.89 -1.12
N THR A 257 16.16 -26.88 0.17
CA THR A 257 15.74 -25.83 1.11
C THR A 257 16.97 -25.08 1.61
N TRP A 258 17.03 -23.78 1.38
CA TRP A 258 18.11 -22.90 1.82
C TRP A 258 17.58 -21.80 2.73
N GLU A 259 18.43 -21.35 3.64
CA GLU A 259 18.25 -20.05 4.30
C GLU A 259 19.19 -19.04 3.64
N LEU A 260 18.64 -17.94 3.14
CA LEU A 260 19.36 -16.84 2.49
C LEU A 260 19.41 -15.65 3.44
N TYR A 261 20.54 -14.97 3.50
CA TYR A 261 20.71 -13.70 4.20
C TYR A 261 21.22 -12.68 3.19
N ILE A 262 20.34 -11.76 2.80
CA ILE A 262 20.50 -10.92 1.64
C ILE A 262 20.77 -9.49 2.11
N PRO A 263 21.95 -8.91 1.84
CA PRO A 263 22.23 -7.51 2.17
C PRO A 263 21.33 -6.56 1.37
N TYR A 264 21.17 -5.34 1.88
CA TYR A 264 20.19 -4.38 1.36
C TYR A 264 20.40 -4.03 -0.12
N ASP A 265 21.65 -3.96 -0.58
CA ASP A 265 22.05 -3.63 -1.95
C ASP A 265 21.70 -4.74 -2.96
N LEU A 266 21.51 -5.98 -2.47
CA LEU A 266 20.96 -7.10 -3.22
C LEU A 266 19.44 -7.27 -3.05
N ALA A 267 18.79 -6.37 -2.30
CA ALA A 267 17.37 -6.37 -1.98
C ALA A 267 16.70 -5.02 -2.34
N TYR A 268 16.15 -4.30 -1.36
CA TYR A 268 15.37 -3.06 -1.56
C TYR A 268 16.16 -1.76 -1.31
N GLY A 269 17.47 -1.85 -1.14
CA GLY A 269 18.37 -0.70 -1.14
C GLY A 269 18.26 0.20 0.10
N GLU A 270 18.77 1.41 -0.07
CA GLU A 270 18.82 2.45 0.96
C GLU A 270 17.46 3.05 1.30
N ARG A 271 16.45 2.82 0.44
CA ARG A 271 15.09 3.37 0.62
C ARG A 271 14.13 2.38 1.25
N GLY A 272 14.35 1.08 1.05
CA GLY A 272 13.40 0.05 1.48
C GLY A 272 12.07 0.12 0.72
N THR A 273 11.01 -0.39 1.35
CA THR A 273 9.62 -0.33 0.87
C THR A 273 8.67 -0.05 2.04
N ARG A 274 7.35 -0.07 1.82
CA ARG A 274 6.36 0.17 2.88
C ARG A 274 6.55 -0.71 4.12
N ASP A 275 6.83 -1.99 3.89
CA ASP A 275 6.88 -3.02 4.95
C ASP A 275 8.32 -3.45 5.29
N ILE A 276 9.31 -2.92 4.58
CA ILE A 276 10.73 -3.26 4.73
C ILE A 276 11.53 -1.97 4.94
N PRO A 277 12.12 -1.75 6.12
CA PRO A 277 12.89 -0.54 6.41
C PRO A 277 14.09 -0.34 5.46
N PRO A 278 14.59 0.90 5.34
CA PRO A 278 15.89 1.21 4.74
C PRO A 278 17.03 0.31 5.22
N TYR A 279 17.97 0.00 4.32
CA TYR A 279 19.20 -0.76 4.64
C TYR A 279 18.96 -2.16 5.25
N SER A 280 17.74 -2.69 5.15
CA SER A 280 17.38 -3.99 5.73
C SER A 280 18.12 -5.15 5.07
N THR A 281 18.71 -6.00 5.90
CA THR A 281 19.08 -7.37 5.55
C THR A 281 17.83 -8.23 5.62
N LEU A 282 17.58 -8.98 4.55
CA LEU A 282 16.43 -9.88 4.47
C LEU A 282 16.88 -11.32 4.71
N ILE A 283 16.14 -12.02 5.56
CA ILE A 283 16.35 -13.44 5.80
C ILE A 283 15.21 -14.20 5.14
N PHE A 284 15.54 -15.09 4.22
CA PHE A 284 14.56 -15.94 3.55
C PHE A 284 14.83 -17.41 3.84
N LYS A 285 13.81 -18.15 4.27
CA LYS A 285 13.81 -19.60 4.08
C LYS A 285 13.14 -19.89 2.75
N VAL A 286 13.84 -20.52 1.82
CA VAL A 286 13.36 -20.83 0.46
C VAL A 286 13.46 -22.33 0.20
N GLU A 287 12.35 -22.93 -0.17
CA GLU A 287 12.23 -24.29 -0.69
C GLU A 287 11.95 -24.20 -2.20
N LEU A 288 12.87 -24.69 -3.02
CA LEU A 288 12.71 -24.73 -4.47
C LEU A 288 12.03 -26.03 -4.88
N LEU A 289 10.75 -25.96 -5.24
CA LEU A 289 9.91 -27.11 -5.54
C LEU A 289 10.11 -27.63 -6.96
N GLY A 290 10.31 -26.73 -7.93
CA GLY A 290 10.44 -27.11 -9.33
C GLY A 290 10.67 -25.96 -10.29
N ILE A 291 10.85 -26.31 -11.56
CA ILE A 291 10.94 -25.39 -12.70
C ILE A 291 9.79 -25.75 -13.65
N LYS A 292 8.92 -24.79 -13.97
CA LYS A 292 7.66 -25.05 -14.69
C LYS A 292 7.85 -25.55 -16.14
N ASP A 293 9.03 -25.35 -16.72
CA ASP A 293 9.35 -25.80 -18.08
C ASP A 293 10.20 -27.09 -18.15
N ALA A 294 10.59 -27.69 -17.02
CA ALA A 294 11.49 -28.84 -16.99
C ALA A 294 10.88 -30.14 -17.55
N LYS A 295 9.55 -30.24 -17.64
CA LYS A 295 8.87 -31.41 -18.23
C LYS A 295 9.12 -31.57 -19.74
N ALA A 296 9.67 -30.55 -20.41
CA ALA A 296 10.04 -30.61 -21.82
C ALA A 296 11.52 -30.99 -22.06
N ALA A 297 12.38 -30.95 -21.03
CA ALA A 297 13.81 -31.24 -21.17
C ALA A 297 14.15 -32.73 -20.96
N GLU A 298 13.41 -33.42 -20.09
CA GLU A 298 13.56 -34.87 -19.87
C GLU A 298 13.05 -35.70 -21.06
N ALA A 299 12.11 -35.18 -21.86
CA ALA A 299 11.60 -35.86 -23.05
C ALA A 299 12.56 -35.83 -24.26
N LYS A 300 13.65 -35.05 -24.22
CA LYS A 300 14.65 -34.97 -25.30
C LYS A 300 15.93 -35.77 -25.05
N THR A 301 16.09 -36.35 -23.87
CA THR A 301 17.26 -37.18 -23.52
C THR A 301 16.97 -38.68 -23.51
N ALA A 302 15.73 -39.08 -23.77
CA ALA A 302 15.30 -40.48 -23.88
C ALA A 302 14.87 -40.83 -25.32
N GLU A 303 15.78 -40.73 -26.28
CA GLU A 303 15.65 -41.41 -27.57
C GLU A 303 16.90 -42.30 -27.76
N PRO A 304 16.75 -43.63 -27.99
CA PRO A 304 17.87 -44.55 -27.90
C PRO A 304 18.76 -44.48 -29.14
N ALA A 305 20.06 -44.48 -28.90
CA ALA A 305 21.05 -44.87 -29.89
C ALA A 305 20.81 -46.33 -30.30
N GLY A 306 20.45 -46.59 -31.55
CA GLY A 306 20.48 -47.94 -32.12
C GLY A 306 19.47 -48.21 -33.22
N ALA A 307 19.86 -47.97 -34.47
CA ALA A 307 19.48 -48.84 -35.60
C ALA A 307 20.47 -48.65 -36.75
N ALA A 308 21.46 -49.55 -36.81
CA ALA A 308 22.15 -49.84 -38.05
C ALA A 308 21.16 -50.49 -39.04
N GLN A 309 21.24 -50.14 -40.33
CA GLN A 309 20.91 -51.04 -41.43
C GLN A 309 21.47 -50.55 -42.77
N THR A 310 22.46 -51.30 -43.26
CA THR A 310 22.65 -51.79 -44.65
C THR A 310 22.46 -50.84 -45.84
N LYS A 311 23.57 -50.58 -46.56
CA LYS A 311 23.80 -51.16 -47.90
C LYS A 311 25.28 -51.22 -48.22
#